data_AF-E3MGK2-F1
#
_entry.id   AF-E3MGK2-F1
#
_cell.length_a   1.000
_cell.length_b   1.000
_cell.length_c   1.000
_cell.angle_alpha   90.00
_cell.angle_beta   90.00
_cell.angle_gamma   90.00
#
_symmetry.space_group_name_H-M   'P 1'
#
loop_
_entity.id
_entity.type
_entity.pdbx_description
1 polymer ?
#
loop_
_entity_poly.entity_id
_entity_poly.type
_entity_poly.pdbx_seq_one_letter_code
_entity_poly.pdbx_strand_id
1 'polypeptide(L)'
;MLSQTYWMLGSPIFQEWRLYAWYAGGYVDSCPPRADKPTDFCFNRKVYGKCESPGCKRLSMIQCPFCSTNICFQEMIIEQHRCV
;
A
#
# COMPACT_ATOMS: atom_id res chain seq x y z
N MET A 1 -10.46 -9.74 5.03
CA MET A 1 -9.33 -9.51 4.10
C MET A 1 -9.66 -8.49 3.00
N LEU A 2 -10.82 -8.57 2.32
CA LEU A 2 -11.19 -7.56 1.29
C LEU A 2 -11.15 -6.11 1.81
N SER A 3 -11.57 -5.87 3.05
CA SER A 3 -11.52 -4.56 3.69
C SER A 3 -10.10 -4.00 3.84
N GLN A 4 -9.10 -4.85 4.07
CA GLN A 4 -7.71 -4.40 4.30
C GLN A 4 -7.02 -4.02 3.00
N THR A 5 -7.16 -4.85 1.96
CA THR A 5 -6.63 -4.52 0.63
C THR A 5 -7.31 -3.27 0.07
N TYR A 6 -8.63 -3.14 0.24
CA TYR A 6 -9.36 -1.93 -0.15
C TYR A 6 -8.83 -0.69 0.58
N TRP A 7 -8.63 -0.77 1.90
CA TRP A 7 -8.06 0.33 2.68
C TRP A 7 -6.67 0.73 2.18
N MET A 8 -5.77 -0.23 1.96
CA MET A 8 -4.43 0.02 1.40
C MET A 8 -4.50 0.70 0.04
N LEU A 9 -5.31 0.16 -0.87
CA LEU A 9 -5.48 0.69 -2.22
C LEU A 9 -6.21 2.03 -2.24
N GLY A 10 -6.91 2.39 -1.16
CA GLY A 10 -7.55 3.69 -0.97
C GLY A 10 -6.58 4.79 -0.54
N SER A 11 -5.31 4.49 -0.25
CA SER A 11 -4.34 5.51 0.16
C SER A 11 -4.20 6.64 -0.88
N PRO A 12 -4.05 7.91 -0.45
CA PRO A 12 -3.82 9.04 -1.36
C PRO A 12 -2.63 8.83 -2.29
N ILE A 13 -1.59 8.10 -1.87
CA ILE A 13 -0.39 7.89 -2.69
C ILE A 13 -0.69 7.13 -3.99
N PHE A 14 -1.79 6.35 -4.02
CA PHE A 14 -2.22 5.59 -5.19
C PHE A 14 -3.33 6.30 -5.99
N GLN A 15 -3.61 7.58 -5.72
CA GLN A 15 -4.66 8.32 -6.42
C GLN A 15 -4.44 8.32 -7.94
N GLU A 16 -3.25 8.71 -8.40
CA GLU A 16 -2.94 8.77 -9.83
C GLU A 16 -2.94 7.38 -10.48
N TRP A 17 -2.49 6.35 -9.75
CA TRP A 17 -2.60 4.96 -10.20
C TRP A 17 -4.07 4.53 -10.38
N ARG A 18 -4.97 4.92 -9.46
CA ARG A 18 -6.42 4.66 -9.61
C ARG A 18 -6.99 5.45 -10.78
N LEU A 19 -6.64 6.73 -10.94
CA LEU A 19 -7.09 7.57 -12.06
C LEU A 19 -6.68 7.01 -13.42
N TYR A 20 -5.51 6.36 -13.50
CA TYR A 20 -5.07 5.73 -14.74
C TYR A 20 -6.05 4.65 -15.22
N ALA A 21 -6.70 3.90 -14.32
CA ALA A 21 -7.71 2.91 -14.70
C ALA A 21 -8.93 3.56 -15.37
N TRP A 22 -9.32 4.77 -14.94
CA TRP A 22 -10.40 5.54 -15.58
C TRP A 22 -10.00 6.01 -16.97
N TYR A 23 -8.77 6.51 -17.13
CA TYR A 23 -8.23 6.91 -18.43
C TYR A 23 -8.15 5.72 -19.39
N ALA A 24 -7.57 4.59 -18.95
CA ALA A 24 -7.46 3.38 -19.75
C ALA A 24 -8.82 2.79 -20.13
N GLY A 25 -9.85 3.01 -19.31
CA GLY A 25 -11.24 2.64 -19.61
C GLY A 25 -11.98 3.63 -20.51
N GLY A 26 -11.38 4.77 -20.87
CA GLY A 26 -12.00 5.80 -21.70
C GLY A 26 -13.04 6.67 -20.96
N TYR A 27 -13.04 6.66 -19.62
CA TYR A 27 -13.96 7.48 -18.82
C TYR A 27 -13.47 8.92 -18.62
N VAL A 28 -12.19 9.18 -18.83
CA VAL A 28 -11.58 10.52 -18.79
C VAL A 28 -10.64 10.67 -19.98
N ASP A 29 -10.57 11.88 -20.54
CA ASP A 29 -9.76 12.17 -21.73
C ASP A 29 -8.28 12.44 -21.39
N SER A 30 -8.00 12.92 -20.18
CA SER A 30 -6.65 13.25 -19.73
C SER A 30 -5.93 12.05 -19.12
N CYS A 31 -4.75 11.74 -19.64
CA CYS A 31 -3.87 10.75 -19.04
C CYS A 31 -3.26 11.32 -17.75
N PRO A 32 -3.42 10.67 -16.58
CA PRO A 32 -2.81 11.14 -15.35
C PRO A 32 -1.28 10.96 -15.38
N PRO A 33 -0.54 11.66 -14.50
CA PRO A 33 0.89 11.43 -14.32
C PRO A 33 1.21 9.96 -14.01
N ARG A 34 2.39 9.52 -14.42
CA ARG A 34 2.88 8.19 -14.09
C ARG A 34 3.05 8.07 -12.58
N ALA A 35 2.47 7.02 -12.00
CA ALA A 35 2.53 6.73 -10.58
C ALA A 35 3.03 5.31 -10.33
N ASP A 36 3.61 5.10 -9.14
CA ASP A 36 4.04 3.79 -8.69
C ASP A 36 2.83 2.87 -8.50
N LYS A 37 2.98 1.61 -8.89
CA LYS A 37 1.95 0.61 -8.63
C LYS A 37 1.94 0.28 -7.13
N PRO A 38 0.79 -0.12 -6.56
CA PRO A 38 0.74 -0.60 -5.19
C PRO A 38 1.75 -1.70 -4.88
N THR A 39 2.06 -2.57 -5.85
CA THR A 39 3.10 -3.60 -5.71
C THR A 39 4.50 -3.01 -5.61
N ASP A 40 4.77 -1.98 -6.41
CA ASP A 40 6.09 -1.33 -6.48
C ASP A 40 6.36 -0.55 -5.20
N PHE A 41 5.33 0.05 -4.59
CA PHE A 41 5.44 0.74 -3.32
C PHE A 41 5.44 -0.23 -2.13
N CYS A 42 4.34 -0.98 -1.93
CA CYS A 42 4.10 -1.75 -0.72
C CYS A 42 5.06 -2.95 -0.57
N PHE A 43 5.60 -3.48 -1.68
CA PHE A 43 6.43 -4.69 -1.67
C PHE A 43 7.78 -4.45 -2.33
N ASN A 44 8.31 -3.23 -2.23
CA ASN A 44 9.64 -2.91 -2.75
C ASN A 44 10.74 -3.75 -2.07
N ARG A 45 11.92 -3.85 -2.69
CA ARG A 45 13.03 -4.67 -2.14
C ARG A 45 13.58 -4.17 -0.79
N LYS A 46 13.24 -2.97 -0.35
CA LYS A 46 13.71 -2.35 0.90
C LYS A 46 12.78 -2.65 2.09
N VAL A 47 11.63 -3.28 1.88
CA VAL A 47 10.71 -3.63 2.98
C VAL A 47 11.22 -4.77 3.85
N TYR A 48 12.24 -5.52 3.39
CA TYR A 48 12.85 -6.61 4.15
C TYR A 48 13.65 -6.06 5.33
N GLY A 49 13.19 -6.34 6.54
CA GLY A 49 13.79 -5.83 7.76
C GLY A 49 13.02 -6.24 9.01
N LYS A 50 13.16 -5.45 10.08
CA LYS A 50 12.36 -5.62 11.29
C LYS A 50 11.00 -4.98 11.10
N CYS A 51 9.94 -5.67 11.52
CA CYS A 51 8.62 -5.07 11.65
C CYS A 51 8.67 -3.90 12.63
N GLU A 52 8.15 -2.74 12.20
CA GLU A 52 8.16 -1.50 12.98
C GLU A 52 6.94 -1.36 13.91
N SER A 53 6.06 -2.37 13.93
CA SER A 53 4.97 -2.43 14.91
C SER A 53 5.52 -2.64 16.34
N PRO A 54 5.00 -1.93 17.37
CA PRO A 54 5.49 -2.02 18.75
C PRO A 54 5.50 -3.45 19.29
N GLY A 55 6.64 -3.90 19.81
CA GLY A 55 6.78 -5.24 20.40
C GLY A 55 6.85 -6.39 19.39
N CYS A 56 6.71 -6.13 18.09
CA CYS A 56 6.78 -7.16 17.07
C CYS A 56 8.24 -7.56 16.77
N LYS A 57 8.51 -8.87 16.76
CA LYS A 57 9.85 -9.43 16.45
C LYS A 57 9.91 -10.12 15.08
N ARG A 58 8.83 -10.04 14.29
CA ARG A 58 8.73 -10.68 12.96
C ARG A 58 9.46 -9.85 11.89
N LEU A 59 9.75 -10.48 10.75
CA LEU A 59 10.27 -9.80 9.58
C LEU A 59 9.18 -8.98 8.89
N SER A 60 9.48 -7.73 8.53
CA SER A 60 8.62 -6.91 7.69
C SER A 60 8.64 -7.41 6.25
N MET A 61 7.49 -7.29 5.58
CA MET A 61 7.36 -7.63 4.16
C MET A 61 6.40 -6.70 3.40
N ILE A 62 5.78 -5.74 4.09
CA ILE A 62 4.81 -4.80 3.52
C ILE A 62 5.12 -3.41 4.04
N GLN A 63 5.29 -2.43 3.17
CA GLN A 63 5.33 -1.02 3.54
C GLN A 63 3.91 -0.47 3.56
N CYS A 64 3.51 0.15 4.68
CA CYS A 64 2.19 0.75 4.82
C CYS A 64 2.05 1.98 3.90
N PRO A 65 1.02 2.07 3.05
CA PRO A 65 0.86 3.19 2.12
C PRO A 65 0.37 4.49 2.75
N PHE A 66 0.12 4.52 4.06
CA PHE A 66 -0.32 5.72 4.78
C PHE A 66 0.79 6.29 5.68
N CYS A 67 1.40 5.47 6.53
CA CYS A 67 2.47 5.90 7.45
C CYS A 67 3.88 5.54 6.98
N SER A 68 4.02 4.85 5.84
CA SER A 68 5.31 4.42 5.26
C SER A 68 6.15 3.48 6.12
N THR A 69 5.60 2.93 7.21
CA THR A 69 6.31 1.97 8.06
C THR A 69 6.30 0.56 7.45
N ASN A 70 7.39 -0.17 7.69
CA ASN A 70 7.59 -1.55 7.29
C ASN A 70 6.97 -2.50 8.32
N ILE A 71 5.93 -3.21 7.89
CA ILE A 71 5.07 -4.04 8.73
C ILE A 71 5.12 -5.49 8.24
N CYS A 72 5.03 -6.45 9.15
CA CYS A 72 4.92 -7.87 8.81
C CYS A 72 3.50 -8.24 8.37
N PHE A 73 3.34 -9.41 7.73
CA PHE A 73 2.02 -9.88 7.29
C PHE A 73 1.00 -9.99 8.42
N GLN A 74 1.41 -10.46 9.61
CA GLN A 74 0.49 -10.59 10.74
C GLN A 74 -0.11 -9.23 11.10
N GLU A 75 0.73 -8.24 11.37
CA GLU A 75 0.30 -6.91 11.81
C GLU A 75 -0.52 -6.20 10.73
N MET A 76 -0.08 -6.32 9.46
CA MET A 76 -0.74 -5.63 8.36
C MET A 76 -2.07 -6.25 7.96
N ILE A 77 -2.14 -7.59 7.83
CA ILE A 77 -3.28 -8.30 7.21
C ILE A 77 -4.17 -8.98 8.24
N ILE A 78 -3.58 -9.61 9.27
CA ILE A 78 -4.34 -10.37 10.28
C ILE A 78 -4.89 -9.43 11.35
N GLU A 79 -4.04 -8.62 11.96
CA GLU A 79 -4.42 -7.63 12.98
C GLU A 79 -5.00 -6.34 12.38
N GLN A 80 -5.03 -6.24 11.05
CA GLN A 80 -5.61 -5.13 10.30
C GLN A 80 -5.05 -3.76 10.70
N HIS A 81 -3.73 -3.59 10.54
CA HIS A 81 -3.05 -2.32 10.81
C HIS A 81 -3.86 -1.10 10.32
N ARG A 82 -4.06 -0.16 11.25
CA ARG A 82 -4.57 1.19 11.01
C ARG A 82 -3.54 2.15 11.56
N CYS A 83 -3.18 3.16 10.78
CA CYS A 83 -2.26 4.18 11.23
C CYS A 83 -2.90 4.96 12.37
N VAL A 84 -2.17 5.10 13.48
CA VAL A 84 -2.52 5.95 14.62
C VAL A 84 -1.65 7.18 14.58
#